data_AF-A0A376YFE0-F1
#
_entry.id   AF-A0A376YFE0-F1
#
_cell.length_a   1.000
_cell.length_b   1.000
_cell.length_c   1.000
_cell.angle_alpha   90.00
_cell.angle_beta   90.00
_cell.angle_gamma   90.00
#
_symmetry.space_group_name_H-M   'P 1'
#
loop_
_entity.id
_entity.type
_entity.pdbx_description
1 polymer ?
#
loop_
_entity_poly.entity_id
_entity_poly.type
_entity_poly.pdbx_seq_one_letter_code
_entity_poly.pdbx_strand_id
1 'polypeptide(L)'
;MKNEGLDFSHTQQLPGTDYTIAGMVASQCGIPLFAPFEGNASASVSSFFPQNICLGDILKNSGYQNYFVQGANLRFAGKDVFLKSHGFDHLYGSEELKSVVADPHYRNDWGFYDDTVLDEAWKKFEELSRSGQRFSLFTLTVDTHHPDGFISRTCNRKKYDFDGKPNQSFSAVSCSQENIATFINKIKASPWFKDTVIVVSSDHLAMNNTAWKYLNKQDRNNLFFCHSWRQAAARDAGSEA
;
A
#
# COMPACT_ATOMS: atom_id res chain seq x y z
N MET A 1 13.12 -7.38 7.77
CA MET A 1 12.06 -7.59 6.76
C MET A 1 12.64 -7.88 5.38
N LYS A 2 13.15 -6.93 4.59
CA LYS A 2 13.66 -7.22 3.22
C LYS A 2 14.53 -8.48 3.10
N ASN A 3 15.50 -8.64 3.99
CA ASN A 3 16.43 -9.80 4.01
C ASN A 3 15.79 -11.15 4.37
N GLU A 4 14.50 -11.16 4.72
CA GLU A 4 13.71 -12.35 5.06
C GLU A 4 12.75 -12.77 3.94
N GLY A 5 12.82 -12.12 2.78
CA GLY A 5 11.95 -12.37 1.62
C GLY A 5 12.70 -12.28 0.31
N LEU A 6 11.96 -12.38 -0.80
CA LEU A 6 12.49 -12.05 -2.12
C LEU A 6 12.45 -10.54 -2.32
N ASP A 7 13.62 -9.93 -2.34
CA ASP A 7 13.79 -8.51 -2.60
C ASP A 7 14.14 -8.24 -4.06
N PHE A 8 13.44 -7.30 -4.67
CA PHE A 8 13.72 -6.79 -6.02
C PHE A 8 14.33 -5.40 -5.89
N SER A 9 15.62 -5.39 -5.53
CA SER A 9 16.40 -4.16 -5.48
C SER A 9 16.50 -3.52 -6.87
N HIS A 10 16.60 -2.19 -6.91
CA HIS A 10 16.67 -1.38 -8.13
C HIS A 10 15.38 -1.38 -8.99
N THR A 11 14.22 -1.52 -8.35
CA THR A 11 12.93 -1.29 -9.03
C THR A 11 12.82 0.18 -9.44
N GLN A 12 12.86 0.45 -10.75
CA GLN A 12 12.83 1.80 -11.29
C GLN A 12 11.40 2.34 -11.44
N GLN A 13 11.25 3.65 -11.31
CA GLN A 13 10.02 4.36 -11.69
C GLN A 13 10.08 4.70 -13.18
N LEU A 14 9.00 4.43 -13.91
CA LEU A 14 8.88 4.76 -15.32
C LEU A 14 8.04 6.03 -15.52
N PRO A 15 8.15 6.71 -16.67
CA PRO A 15 7.24 7.80 -17.02
C PRO A 15 5.77 7.32 -16.99
N GLY A 16 4.87 8.15 -16.45
CA GLY A 16 3.45 7.80 -16.32
C GLY A 16 3.17 6.81 -15.18
N THR A 17 4.04 6.73 -14.17
CA THR A 17 3.85 5.94 -12.93
C THR A 17 4.24 6.73 -11.68
N ASP A 18 4.17 8.06 -11.73
CA ASP A 18 4.77 9.01 -10.77
C ASP A 18 3.75 9.63 -9.79
N TYR A 19 2.54 9.10 -9.75
CA TYR A 19 1.47 9.47 -8.83
C TYR A 19 0.61 8.24 -8.51
N THR A 20 -0.07 8.24 -7.36
CA THR A 20 -0.67 7.05 -6.76
C THR A 20 -1.56 6.22 -7.70
N ILE A 21 -2.53 6.83 -8.41
CA ILE A 21 -3.39 6.03 -9.32
C ILE A 21 -2.58 5.44 -10.49
N ALA A 22 -1.55 6.13 -10.97
CA ALA A 22 -0.67 5.59 -12.00
C ALA A 22 0.20 4.42 -11.47
N GLY A 23 0.69 4.51 -10.24
CA GLY A 23 1.37 3.40 -9.56
C GLY A 23 0.43 2.20 -9.33
N MET A 24 -0.84 2.45 -8.99
CA MET A 24 -1.87 1.41 -8.91
C MET A 24 -2.10 0.75 -10.27
N VAL A 25 -2.29 1.53 -11.34
CA VAL A 25 -2.43 0.98 -12.70
C VAL A 25 -1.19 0.17 -13.10
N ALA A 26 0.02 0.68 -12.84
CA ALA A 26 1.25 -0.03 -13.17
C ALA A 26 1.38 -1.36 -12.42
N SER A 27 1.10 -1.37 -11.12
CA SER A 27 1.18 -2.59 -10.30
C SER A 27 0.09 -3.61 -10.61
N GLN A 28 -1.11 -3.17 -10.97
CA GLN A 28 -2.22 -4.07 -11.26
C GLN A 28 -2.25 -4.51 -12.72
N CYS A 29 -1.93 -3.64 -13.68
CA CYS A 29 -2.10 -3.91 -15.11
C CYS A 29 -0.77 -4.08 -15.86
N GLY A 30 0.36 -3.77 -15.24
CA GLY A 30 1.69 -3.86 -15.87
C GLY A 30 1.94 -2.80 -16.95
N ILE A 31 1.16 -1.72 -16.96
CA ILE A 31 1.25 -0.63 -17.96
C ILE A 31 1.26 0.75 -17.28
N PRO A 32 1.94 1.75 -17.85
CA PRO A 32 1.90 3.12 -17.35
C PRO A 32 0.57 3.81 -17.67
N LEU A 33 0.21 4.81 -16.87
CA LEU A 33 -0.98 5.65 -17.06
C LEU A 33 -0.61 6.98 -17.74
N PHE A 34 -0.60 6.99 -19.07
CA PHE A 34 -0.52 8.20 -19.89
C PHE A 34 -1.92 8.69 -20.22
N ALA A 35 -2.55 9.35 -19.27
CA ALA A 35 -3.87 9.90 -19.48
C ALA A 35 -3.82 11.36 -19.99
N PRO A 36 -4.84 11.84 -20.73
CA PRO A 36 -4.93 13.24 -21.17
C PRO A 36 -5.29 14.20 -20.01
N PHE A 37 -5.04 13.81 -18.77
CA PHE A 37 -5.31 14.57 -17.56
C PHE A 37 -4.11 14.47 -16.61
N GLU A 38 -3.81 15.56 -15.90
CA GLU A 38 -2.69 15.61 -14.97
C GLU A 38 -3.06 15.05 -13.59
N GLY A 39 -2.23 14.15 -13.05
CA GLY A 39 -2.33 13.64 -11.68
C GLY A 39 -3.69 13.04 -11.33
N ASN A 40 -4.36 13.60 -10.32
CA ASN A 40 -5.61 13.06 -9.76
C ASN A 40 -6.88 13.46 -10.54
N ALA A 41 -6.74 14.13 -11.69
CA ALA A 41 -7.86 14.53 -12.54
C ALA A 41 -8.54 13.34 -13.27
N SER A 42 -8.08 12.12 -13.02
CA SER A 42 -8.71 10.86 -13.47
C SER A 42 -10.10 10.60 -12.90
N ALA A 43 -10.53 11.32 -11.86
CA ALA A 43 -11.86 11.13 -11.26
C ALA A 43 -13.03 11.37 -12.25
N SER A 44 -12.78 12.02 -13.39
CA SER A 44 -13.78 12.26 -14.44
C SER A 44 -13.86 11.16 -15.51
N VAL A 45 -13.05 10.11 -15.46
CA VAL A 45 -13.15 9.01 -16.44
C VAL A 45 -14.23 8.00 -16.08
N SER A 46 -14.91 7.47 -17.10
CA SER A 46 -15.94 6.43 -16.94
C SER A 46 -15.37 5.02 -16.84
N SER A 47 -14.14 4.80 -17.30
CA SER A 47 -13.42 3.53 -17.18
C SER A 47 -11.91 3.76 -17.33
N PHE A 48 -11.13 2.82 -16.83
CA PHE A 48 -9.70 2.71 -17.09
C PHE A 48 -9.47 1.45 -17.92
N PHE A 49 -8.71 1.57 -19.01
CA PHE A 49 -8.23 0.45 -19.84
C PHE A 49 -9.22 -0.75 -19.99
N PRO A 50 -10.46 -0.53 -20.48
CA PRO A 50 -11.52 -1.55 -20.45
C PRO A 50 -11.26 -2.81 -21.30
N GLN A 51 -10.21 -2.80 -22.13
CA GLN A 51 -9.80 -3.95 -22.96
C GLN A 51 -8.58 -4.69 -22.39
N ASN A 52 -7.98 -4.18 -21.31
CA ASN A 52 -6.81 -4.77 -20.70
C ASN A 52 -7.23 -5.71 -19.57
N ILE A 53 -6.53 -6.84 -19.48
CA ILE A 53 -6.66 -7.77 -18.35
C ILE A 53 -5.65 -7.34 -17.30
N CYS A 54 -6.11 -7.01 -16.10
CA CYS A 54 -5.27 -6.66 -14.97
C CYS A 54 -5.26 -7.78 -13.91
N LEU A 55 -4.39 -7.66 -12.92
CA LEU A 55 -4.19 -8.62 -11.84
C LEU A 55 -5.50 -8.91 -11.10
N GLY A 56 -6.30 -7.89 -10.82
CA GLY A 56 -7.62 -8.07 -10.20
C GLY A 56 -8.54 -8.98 -11.03
N ASP A 57 -8.58 -8.82 -12.35
CA ASP A 57 -9.36 -9.69 -13.26
C ASP A 57 -8.85 -11.14 -13.22
N ILE A 58 -7.53 -11.32 -13.25
CA ILE A 58 -6.89 -12.64 -13.20
C ILE A 58 -7.22 -13.34 -11.87
N LEU A 59 -7.11 -12.62 -10.75
CA LEU A 59 -7.40 -13.14 -9.41
C LEU A 59 -8.88 -13.53 -9.29
N LYS A 60 -9.79 -12.65 -9.71
CA LYS A 60 -11.23 -12.91 -9.69
C LYS A 60 -11.60 -14.14 -10.53
N ASN A 61 -11.06 -14.24 -11.74
CA ASN A 61 -11.26 -15.41 -12.62
C ASN A 61 -10.61 -16.69 -12.06
N SER A 62 -9.63 -16.56 -11.17
CA SER A 62 -8.99 -17.67 -10.46
C SER A 62 -9.72 -18.06 -9.14
N GLY A 63 -10.89 -17.46 -8.89
CA GLY A 63 -11.74 -17.74 -7.74
C GLY A 63 -11.38 -16.95 -6.47
N TYR A 64 -10.58 -15.89 -6.57
CA TYR A 64 -10.29 -15.01 -5.44
C TYR A 64 -11.38 -13.97 -5.27
N GLN A 65 -11.72 -13.67 -4.02
CA GLN A 65 -12.44 -12.45 -3.66
C GLN A 65 -11.43 -11.31 -3.46
N ASN A 66 -11.56 -10.23 -4.23
CA ASN A 66 -10.62 -9.12 -4.18
C ASN A 66 -11.13 -8.00 -3.26
N TYR A 67 -10.34 -7.69 -2.23
CA TYR A 67 -10.61 -6.65 -1.23
C TYR A 67 -9.60 -5.52 -1.34
N PHE A 68 -10.07 -4.28 -1.20
CA PHE A 68 -9.22 -3.09 -1.14
C PHE A 68 -9.58 -2.21 0.05
N VAL A 69 -8.58 -1.81 0.84
CA VAL A 69 -8.75 -1.00 2.06
C VAL A 69 -7.78 0.18 2.05
N GLN A 70 -8.31 1.40 2.12
CA GLN A 70 -7.50 2.62 2.23
C GLN A 70 -8.14 3.64 3.18
N GLY A 71 -7.34 4.60 3.66
CA GLY A 71 -7.85 5.68 4.51
C GLY A 71 -8.55 6.80 3.74
N ALA A 72 -8.20 6.99 2.47
CA ALA A 72 -8.71 8.07 1.63
C ALA A 72 -10.07 7.76 1.00
N ASN A 73 -10.72 8.79 0.46
CA ASN A 73 -11.97 8.61 -0.28
C ASN A 73 -11.73 7.87 -1.60
N LEU A 74 -12.50 6.81 -1.88
CA LEU A 74 -12.33 5.98 -3.09
C LEU A 74 -12.57 6.74 -4.40
N ARG A 75 -13.39 7.79 -4.41
CA ARG A 75 -13.64 8.60 -5.61
C ARG A 75 -12.44 9.45 -6.02
N PHE A 76 -11.54 9.72 -5.07
CA PHE A 76 -10.35 10.53 -5.33
C PHE A 76 -9.45 9.85 -6.37
N ALA A 77 -9.16 10.57 -7.46
CA ALA A 77 -8.45 10.04 -8.62
C ALA A 77 -9.12 8.83 -9.30
N GLY A 78 -10.45 8.67 -9.17
CA GLY A 78 -11.19 7.61 -9.85
C GLY A 78 -10.76 6.18 -9.45
N LYS A 79 -10.22 6.00 -8.24
CA LYS A 79 -9.77 4.68 -7.76
C LYS A 79 -10.93 3.68 -7.72
N ASP A 80 -12.11 4.13 -7.30
CA ASP A 80 -13.32 3.31 -7.32
C ASP A 80 -13.67 2.82 -8.73
N VAL A 81 -13.63 3.69 -9.72
CA VAL A 81 -13.89 3.34 -11.12
C VAL A 81 -12.87 2.31 -11.61
N PHE A 82 -11.58 2.55 -11.38
CA PHE A 82 -10.50 1.63 -11.76
C PHE A 82 -10.63 0.25 -11.09
N LEU A 83 -10.78 0.22 -9.76
CA LEU A 83 -10.84 -1.04 -9.03
C LEU A 83 -12.09 -1.86 -9.40
N LYS A 84 -13.25 -1.21 -9.51
CA LYS A 84 -14.50 -1.88 -9.93
C LYS A 84 -14.43 -2.40 -11.36
N SER A 85 -13.76 -1.67 -12.27
CA SER A 85 -13.60 -2.14 -13.65
C SER A 85 -12.66 -3.33 -13.78
N HIS A 86 -11.82 -3.60 -12.77
CA HIS A 86 -10.82 -4.67 -12.77
C HIS A 86 -11.02 -5.70 -11.64
N GLY A 87 -12.27 -6.11 -11.43
CA GLY A 87 -12.57 -7.29 -10.62
C GLY A 87 -12.50 -7.11 -9.10
N PHE A 88 -12.55 -5.87 -8.58
CA PHE A 88 -12.69 -5.63 -7.14
C PHE A 88 -14.14 -5.33 -6.78
N ASP A 89 -14.75 -6.21 -5.98
CA ASP A 89 -16.15 -6.07 -5.54
C ASP A 89 -16.24 -5.52 -4.10
N HIS A 90 -15.15 -5.57 -3.32
CA HIS A 90 -15.14 -5.19 -1.90
C HIS A 90 -14.16 -4.02 -1.67
N LEU A 91 -14.69 -2.81 -1.63
CA LEU A 91 -13.90 -1.59 -1.51
C LEU A 91 -14.23 -0.85 -0.22
N TYR A 92 -13.19 -0.47 0.52
CA TYR A 92 -13.32 0.28 1.77
C TYR A 92 -12.42 1.52 1.71
N GLY A 93 -13.02 2.70 1.62
CA GLY A 93 -12.35 3.99 1.79
C GLY A 93 -12.90 4.74 2.99
N SER A 94 -12.65 6.04 3.02
CA SER A 94 -13.02 6.87 4.17
C SER A 94 -14.51 6.85 4.53
N GLU A 95 -15.41 6.69 3.56
CA GLU A 95 -16.86 6.68 3.82
C GLU A 95 -17.30 5.32 4.37
N GLU A 96 -16.80 4.23 3.80
CA GLU A 96 -17.12 2.87 4.22
C GLU A 96 -16.48 2.52 5.57
N LEU A 97 -15.28 3.06 5.85
CA LEU A 97 -14.56 2.83 7.11
C LEU A 97 -15.19 3.60 8.28
N LYS A 98 -15.91 4.69 8.04
CA LYS A 98 -16.43 5.58 9.09
C LYS A 98 -17.29 4.89 10.15
N SER A 99 -18.01 3.83 9.79
CA SER A 99 -18.90 3.09 10.70
C SER A 99 -18.24 1.90 11.39
N VAL A 100 -17.00 1.54 11.03
CA VAL A 100 -16.31 0.34 11.55
C VAL A 100 -15.04 0.66 12.32
N VAL A 101 -14.38 1.79 12.03
CA VAL A 101 -13.20 2.22 12.78
C VAL A 101 -13.55 2.59 14.22
N ALA A 102 -12.59 2.40 15.13
CA ALA A 102 -12.77 2.72 16.54
C ALA A 102 -12.99 4.22 16.80
N ASP A 103 -12.40 5.09 15.98
CA ASP A 103 -12.47 6.55 16.12
C ASP A 103 -12.67 7.21 14.75
N PRO A 104 -13.92 7.55 14.37
CA PRO A 104 -14.22 8.14 13.06
C PRO A 104 -13.68 9.57 12.89
N HIS A 105 -13.23 10.21 13.97
CA HIS A 105 -12.67 11.57 13.96
C HIS A 105 -11.14 11.57 13.85
N TYR A 106 -10.48 10.43 14.06
CA TYR A 106 -9.04 10.32 13.94
C TYR A 106 -8.58 10.23 12.48
N ARG A 107 -8.49 11.41 11.85
CA ARG A 107 -8.22 11.58 10.43
C ARG A 107 -7.24 12.74 10.19
N ASN A 108 -6.54 12.69 9.08
CA ASN A 108 -5.78 13.80 8.51
C ASN A 108 -6.47 14.32 7.24
N ASP A 109 -5.85 15.28 6.55
CA ASP A 109 -6.43 15.92 5.36
C ASP A 109 -6.71 14.95 4.20
N TRP A 110 -6.03 13.80 4.17
CA TRP A 110 -6.17 12.80 3.11
C TRP A 110 -7.11 11.65 3.48
N GLY A 111 -7.32 11.37 4.77
CA GLY A 111 -8.09 10.21 5.19
C GLY A 111 -7.83 9.75 6.62
N PHE A 112 -8.19 8.49 6.90
CA PHE A 112 -7.74 7.82 8.12
C PHE A 112 -6.23 7.60 8.11
N TYR A 113 -5.61 7.71 9.29
CA TYR A 113 -4.19 7.45 9.49
C TYR A 113 -3.83 5.99 9.21
N ASP A 114 -2.56 5.73 8.85
CA ASP A 114 -2.08 4.40 8.45
C ASP A 114 -2.30 3.36 9.56
N ASP A 115 -2.15 3.74 10.83
CA ASP A 115 -2.38 2.82 11.95
C ASP A 115 -3.84 2.32 12.03
N THR A 116 -4.79 3.16 11.67
CA THR A 116 -6.21 2.85 11.65
C THR A 116 -6.53 1.97 10.45
N VAL A 117 -6.02 2.32 9.27
CA VAL A 117 -6.21 1.55 8.03
C VAL A 117 -5.62 0.15 8.17
N LEU A 118 -4.41 0.03 8.70
CA LEU A 118 -3.73 -1.27 8.86
C LEU A 118 -4.32 -2.12 9.98
N ASP A 119 -4.95 -1.52 11.01
CA ASP A 119 -5.73 -2.27 12.00
C ASP A 119 -7.01 -2.85 11.38
N GLU A 120 -7.73 -2.08 10.57
CA GLU A 120 -8.90 -2.59 9.83
C GLU A 120 -8.52 -3.64 8.78
N ALA A 121 -7.40 -3.44 8.07
CA ALA A 121 -6.86 -4.44 7.16
C ALA A 121 -6.50 -5.74 7.90
N TRP A 122 -5.96 -5.66 9.13
CA TRP A 122 -5.68 -6.84 9.96
C TRP A 122 -6.96 -7.57 10.33
N LYS A 123 -8.00 -6.86 10.81
CA LYS A 123 -9.30 -7.47 11.13
C LYS A 123 -9.90 -8.16 9.92
N LYS A 124 -9.85 -7.52 8.75
CA LYS A 124 -10.34 -8.08 7.49
C LYS A 124 -9.52 -9.32 7.08
N PHE A 125 -8.20 -9.27 7.17
CA PHE A 125 -7.34 -10.43 6.92
C PHE A 125 -7.73 -11.62 7.82
N GLU A 126 -7.93 -11.39 9.12
CA GLU A 126 -8.30 -12.43 10.08
C GLU A 126 -9.68 -13.03 9.77
N GLU A 127 -10.68 -12.19 9.46
CA GLU A 127 -12.01 -12.60 9.03
C GLU A 127 -11.96 -13.48 7.76
N LEU A 128 -11.28 -13.00 6.71
CA LEU A 128 -11.21 -13.70 5.44
C LEU A 128 -10.43 -15.01 5.56
N SER A 129 -9.36 -15.03 6.34
CA SER A 129 -8.57 -16.24 6.58
C SER A 129 -9.34 -17.32 7.32
N ARG A 130 -10.28 -16.93 8.21
CA ARG A 130 -11.20 -17.88 8.88
C ARG A 130 -12.27 -18.44 7.96
N SER A 131 -12.66 -17.70 6.91
CA SER A 131 -13.70 -18.15 5.97
C SER A 131 -13.29 -19.34 5.12
N GLY A 132 -11.98 -19.58 4.95
CA GLY A 132 -11.43 -20.61 4.08
C GLY A 132 -11.54 -20.30 2.57
N GLN A 133 -12.11 -19.16 2.19
CA GLN A 133 -12.18 -18.72 0.80
C GLN A 133 -10.85 -18.11 0.35
N ARG A 134 -10.54 -18.21 -0.94
CA ARG A 134 -9.38 -17.52 -1.54
C ARG A 134 -9.68 -16.03 -1.58
N PHE A 135 -8.76 -15.21 -1.09
CA PHE A 135 -8.91 -13.77 -1.11
C PHE A 135 -7.59 -13.07 -1.43
N SER A 136 -7.71 -11.89 -2.01
CA SER A 136 -6.63 -10.93 -2.10
C SER A 136 -7.03 -9.70 -1.27
N LEU A 137 -6.10 -9.18 -0.47
CA LEU A 137 -6.32 -7.99 0.33
C LEU A 137 -5.25 -6.97 -0.01
N PHE A 138 -5.67 -5.91 -0.68
CA PHE A 138 -4.84 -4.78 -1.03
C PHE A 138 -5.07 -3.65 -0.04
N THR A 139 -3.99 -3.05 0.46
CA THR A 139 -4.07 -1.89 1.33
C THR A 139 -3.16 -0.77 0.83
N LEU A 140 -3.64 0.47 0.92
CA LEU A 140 -2.92 1.65 0.48
C LEU A 140 -2.78 2.65 1.65
N THR A 141 -1.52 2.86 2.05
CA THR A 141 -1.12 3.85 3.07
C THR A 141 -1.12 5.27 2.50
N VAL A 142 -1.34 6.26 3.36
CA VAL A 142 -1.46 7.68 2.96
C VAL A 142 -0.70 8.65 3.87
N ASP A 143 -0.24 8.24 5.05
CA ASP A 143 0.41 9.16 5.99
C ASP A 143 1.69 9.82 5.42
N THR A 144 2.34 9.20 4.43
CA THR A 144 3.55 9.76 3.80
C THR A 144 3.26 10.81 2.71
N HIS A 145 1.99 11.16 2.49
CA HIS A 145 1.59 12.10 1.46
C HIS A 145 2.17 13.51 1.68
N HIS A 146 2.55 14.16 0.59
CA HIS A 146 3.04 15.55 0.59
C HIS A 146 1.97 16.54 1.07
N PRO A 147 2.34 17.76 1.53
CA PRO A 147 3.66 18.39 1.52
C PRO A 147 4.62 17.91 2.62
N ASP A 148 4.10 17.49 3.78
CA ASP A 148 4.93 17.27 4.96
C ASP A 148 4.84 15.84 5.52
N GLY A 149 3.72 15.15 5.29
CA GLY A 149 3.41 13.85 5.89
C GLY A 149 2.80 13.95 7.29
N PHE A 150 2.15 12.88 7.71
CA PHE A 150 1.37 12.74 8.93
C PHE A 150 1.94 11.63 9.79
N ILE A 151 1.83 11.77 11.11
CA ILE A 151 2.42 10.84 12.07
C ILE A 151 1.28 10.21 12.87
N SER A 152 1.04 8.92 12.63
CA SER A 152 0.10 8.09 13.39
C SER A 152 0.38 8.15 14.91
N ARG A 153 -0.67 8.12 15.74
CA ARG A 153 -0.59 8.32 17.20
C ARG A 153 0.11 7.17 17.90
N THR A 154 0.03 5.98 17.31
CA THR A 154 0.58 4.71 17.82
C THR A 154 2.07 4.52 17.54
N CYS A 155 2.67 5.30 16.63
CA CYS A 155 4.08 5.19 16.29
C CYS A 155 4.99 5.56 17.46
N ASN A 156 6.05 4.80 17.69
CA ASN A 156 7.10 5.19 18.63
C ASN A 156 8.10 6.14 17.97
N ARG A 157 8.37 5.96 16.67
CA ARG A 157 9.32 6.77 15.89
C ARG A 157 8.69 8.06 15.35
N LYS A 158 8.24 8.94 16.26
CA LYS A 158 7.51 10.18 15.91
C LYS A 158 8.42 11.32 15.41
N LYS A 159 9.73 11.20 15.54
CA LYS A 159 10.67 12.25 15.19
C LYS A 159 11.89 11.66 14.50
N TYR A 160 12.23 12.23 13.35
CA TYR A 160 13.43 11.91 12.60
C TYR A 160 14.22 13.20 12.34
N ASP A 161 15.42 13.27 12.92
CA ASP A 161 16.36 14.36 12.69
C ASP A 161 17.32 13.99 11.55
N PHE A 162 17.51 14.90 10.59
CA PHE A 162 18.46 14.77 9.49
C PHE A 162 19.26 16.06 9.35
N ASP A 163 20.58 15.95 9.25
CA ASP A 163 21.51 17.08 9.33
C ASP A 163 21.26 18.00 10.55
N GLY A 164 20.97 17.37 11.70
CA GLY A 164 20.74 18.08 12.97
C GLY A 164 19.41 18.85 13.04
N LYS A 165 18.49 18.67 12.09
CA LYS A 165 17.18 19.33 12.08
C LYS A 165 16.04 18.32 11.95
N PRO A 166 14.89 18.55 12.64
CA PRO A 166 13.71 17.75 12.44
C PRO A 166 13.23 17.80 10.99
N ASN A 167 12.83 16.65 10.46
CA ASN A 167 12.23 16.54 9.14
C ASN A 167 10.89 15.79 9.22
N GLN A 168 9.81 16.48 8.87
CA GLN A 168 8.45 15.93 9.01
C GLN A 168 8.24 14.75 8.06
N SER A 169 8.70 14.84 6.81
CA SER A 169 8.49 13.76 5.82
C SER A 169 9.28 12.51 6.17
N PHE A 170 10.52 12.63 6.67
CA PHE A 170 11.25 11.48 7.21
C PHE A 170 10.60 10.90 8.46
N SER A 171 10.01 11.74 9.33
CA SER A 171 9.27 11.27 10.50
C SER A 171 8.02 10.48 10.10
N ALA A 172 7.25 10.98 9.13
CA ALA A 172 6.08 10.29 8.57
C ALA A 172 6.46 8.95 7.91
N VAL A 173 7.54 8.92 7.11
CA VAL A 173 8.05 7.66 6.53
C VAL A 173 8.50 6.68 7.60
N SER A 174 9.22 7.14 8.62
CA SER A 174 9.66 6.28 9.72
C SER A 174 8.49 5.70 10.50
N CYS A 175 7.43 6.48 10.71
CA CYS A 175 6.20 6.05 11.38
C CYS A 175 5.41 5.05 10.51
N SER A 176 5.19 5.36 9.23
CA SER A 176 4.50 4.46 8.29
C SER A 176 5.24 3.11 8.16
N GLN A 177 6.58 3.12 8.12
CA GLN A 177 7.38 1.89 8.15
C GLN A 177 7.17 1.04 9.42
N GLU A 178 7.04 1.68 10.58
CA GLU A 178 6.76 0.99 11.86
C GLU A 178 5.37 0.33 11.84
N ASN A 179 4.36 1.04 11.34
CA ASN A 179 2.99 0.52 11.22
C ASN A 179 2.92 -0.65 10.22
N ILE A 180 3.55 -0.51 9.04
CA ILE A 180 3.64 -1.57 8.02
C ILE A 180 4.37 -2.80 8.60
N ALA A 181 5.48 -2.59 9.30
CA ALA A 181 6.22 -3.69 9.93
C ALA A 181 5.36 -4.42 10.97
N THR A 182 4.62 -3.67 11.77
CA THR A 182 3.70 -4.23 12.78
C THR A 182 2.61 -5.07 12.11
N PHE A 183 1.98 -4.56 11.05
CA PHE A 183 0.98 -5.29 10.28
C PHE A 183 1.53 -6.59 9.67
N ILE A 184 2.68 -6.53 8.99
CA ILE A 184 3.33 -7.71 8.40
C ILE A 184 3.69 -8.74 9.48
N ASN A 185 4.22 -8.29 10.62
CA ASN A 185 4.58 -9.18 11.72
C ASN A 185 3.35 -9.84 12.36
N LYS A 186 2.21 -9.14 12.47
CA LYS A 186 0.93 -9.75 12.89
C LYS A 186 0.52 -10.88 11.94
N ILE A 187 0.60 -10.67 10.63
CA ILE A 187 0.32 -11.71 9.63
C ILE A 187 1.28 -12.88 9.78
N LYS A 188 2.60 -12.63 9.84
CA LYS A 188 3.63 -13.68 9.96
C LYS A 188 3.48 -14.53 11.22
N ALA A 189 3.05 -13.93 12.33
CA ALA A 189 2.80 -14.62 13.60
C ALA A 189 1.46 -15.38 13.62
N SER A 190 0.59 -15.16 12.64
CA SER A 190 -0.72 -15.81 12.55
C SER A 190 -0.62 -17.25 12.00
N PRO A 191 -1.58 -18.14 12.32
CA PRO A 191 -1.60 -19.49 11.76
C PRO A 191 -1.84 -19.54 10.24
N TRP A 192 -2.23 -18.42 9.62
CA TRP A 192 -2.54 -18.32 8.20
C TRP A 192 -1.35 -17.88 7.33
N PHE A 193 -0.22 -17.49 7.94
CA PHE A 193 0.97 -17.10 7.17
C PHE A 193 1.45 -18.20 6.22
N LYS A 194 1.29 -19.47 6.61
CA LYS A 194 1.65 -20.64 5.79
C LYS A 194 0.98 -20.65 4.40
N ASP A 195 -0.20 -20.02 4.31
CA ASP A 195 -1.03 -19.95 3.10
C ASP A 195 -1.11 -18.51 2.54
N THR A 196 -0.22 -17.61 3.00
CA THR A 196 -0.23 -16.19 2.62
C THR A 196 1.04 -15.79 1.90
N VAL A 197 0.89 -15.08 0.78
CA VAL A 197 1.97 -14.30 0.16
C VAL A 197 1.73 -12.83 0.48
N ILE A 198 2.73 -12.18 1.07
CA ILE A 198 2.70 -10.75 1.37
C ILE A 198 3.57 -10.04 0.34
N VAL A 199 3.02 -9.04 -0.34
CA VAL A 199 3.75 -8.21 -1.29
C VAL A 199 3.76 -6.79 -0.76
N VAL A 200 4.94 -6.17 -0.74
CA VAL A 200 5.11 -4.77 -0.34
C VAL A 200 5.73 -4.04 -1.51
N SER A 201 5.02 -3.02 -2.00
CA SER A 201 5.42 -2.22 -3.15
C SER A 201 5.22 -0.74 -2.86
N SER A 202 6.15 0.10 -3.31
CA SER A 202 5.88 1.53 -3.49
C SER A 202 4.89 1.71 -4.63
N ASP A 203 4.04 2.74 -4.53
CA ASP A 203 3.27 3.25 -5.65
C ASP A 203 4.15 4.10 -6.58
N HIS A 204 4.94 5.02 -6.00
CA HIS A 204 5.89 5.86 -6.69
C HIS A 204 6.98 6.43 -5.76
N LEU A 205 7.98 7.07 -6.34
CA LEU A 205 8.98 7.86 -5.67
C LEU A 205 8.34 9.12 -5.08
N ALA A 206 8.72 9.47 -3.85
CA ALA A 206 8.24 10.69 -3.18
C ALA A 206 8.33 11.94 -4.08
N MET A 207 7.26 12.73 -4.10
CA MET A 207 7.19 14.02 -4.79
C MET A 207 7.83 15.14 -3.93
N ASN A 208 7.71 16.39 -4.36
CA ASN A 208 8.23 17.53 -3.59
C ASN A 208 7.60 17.60 -2.19
N ASN A 209 8.44 17.61 -1.16
CA ASN A 209 8.09 17.57 0.26
C ASN A 209 9.26 18.14 1.11
N THR A 210 9.13 18.14 2.44
CA THR A 210 10.19 18.66 3.33
C THR A 210 11.53 17.92 3.24
N ALA A 211 11.55 16.71 2.71
CA ALA A 211 12.76 15.91 2.48
C ALA A 211 13.35 16.07 1.07
N TRP A 212 12.66 16.76 0.15
CA TRP A 212 12.98 16.76 -1.29
C TRP A 212 14.42 17.16 -1.61
N LYS A 213 14.92 18.24 -0.99
CA LYS A 213 16.29 18.75 -1.20
C LYS A 213 17.41 17.77 -0.82
N TYR A 214 17.08 16.73 -0.04
CA TYR A 214 17.98 15.65 0.33
C TYR A 214 17.77 14.45 -0.60
N LEU A 215 16.51 14.08 -0.85
CA LEU A 215 16.13 12.93 -1.66
C LEU A 215 16.57 13.07 -3.12
N ASN A 216 16.41 14.26 -3.71
CA ASN A 216 16.69 14.49 -5.14
C ASN A 216 18.18 14.46 -5.52
N LYS A 217 19.08 14.32 -4.53
CA LYS A 217 20.53 14.16 -4.71
C LYS A 217 20.98 12.70 -4.67
N GLN A 218 20.06 11.78 -4.40
CA GLN A 218 20.34 10.34 -4.27
C GLN A 218 19.92 9.61 -5.54
N ASP A 219 20.47 8.42 -5.75
CA ASP A 219 19.86 7.43 -6.63
C ASP A 219 18.61 6.86 -5.94
N ARG A 220 17.46 6.90 -6.61
CA ARG A 220 16.15 6.65 -6.02
C ARG A 220 15.48 5.47 -6.69
N ASN A 221 15.07 4.50 -5.89
CA ASN A 221 14.41 3.30 -6.36
C ASN A 221 13.11 3.07 -5.57
N ASN A 222 12.12 2.50 -6.23
CA ASN A 222 10.90 2.03 -5.59
C ASN A 222 11.20 0.77 -4.78
N LEU A 223 10.44 0.58 -3.70
CA LEU A 223 10.48 -0.62 -2.89
C LEU A 223 9.64 -1.71 -3.56
N PHE A 224 10.17 -2.92 -3.70
CA PHE A 224 9.38 -4.09 -4.09
C PHE A 224 9.99 -5.36 -3.48
N PHE A 225 9.24 -6.02 -2.59
CA PHE A 225 9.64 -7.31 -2.04
C PHE A 225 8.43 -8.18 -1.69
N CYS A 226 8.68 -9.48 -1.62
CA CYS A 226 7.66 -10.48 -1.33
C CYS A 226 8.10 -11.35 -0.14
N HIS A 227 7.17 -11.67 0.76
CA HIS A 227 7.32 -12.69 1.78
C HIS A 227 6.36 -13.85 1.54
N SER A 228 6.85 -15.07 1.74
CA SER A 228 6.01 -16.26 1.85
C SER A 228 6.58 -17.22 2.88
N TRP A 229 5.71 -18.04 3.47
CA TRP A 229 6.15 -19.05 4.43
C TRP A 229 7.19 -20.02 3.86
N ARG A 230 7.05 -20.42 2.58
CA ARG A 230 8.02 -21.31 1.93
C ARG A 230 9.45 -20.75 1.94
N GLN A 231 9.59 -19.43 1.75
CA GLN A 231 10.89 -18.76 1.82
C GLN A 231 11.42 -18.68 3.24
N ALA A 232 10.55 -18.39 4.22
CA ALA A 232 10.92 -18.40 5.63
C ALA A 232 11.41 -19.79 6.07
N ALA A 233 10.66 -20.84 5.79
CA ALA A 233 11.01 -22.22 6.13
C ALA A 233 12.33 -22.67 5.48
N ALA A 234 12.59 -22.28 4.23
CA ALA A 234 13.85 -22.60 3.55
C ALA A 234 15.07 -21.91 4.18
N ARG A 235 14.90 -20.70 4.73
CA ARG A 235 15.98 -19.98 5.43
C ARG A 235 16.30 -20.59 6.79
N ASP A 236 15.28 -20.92 7.57
CA ASP A 236 15.46 -21.51 8.90
C ASP A 236 16.19 -22.86 8.79
N ALA A 237 15.81 -23.70 7.81
CA ALA A 237 16.49 -24.96 7.51
C ALA A 237 17.95 -24.81 7.06
N GLY A 238 18.32 -23.66 6.47
CA GLY A 238 19.70 -23.36 6.06
C GLY A 238 20.57 -22.73 7.15
N SER A 239 19.97 -22.27 8.26
CA SER A 239 20.68 -21.72 9.42
C SER A 239 21.02 -22.76 10.49
N GLU A 240 20.49 -23.98 10.37
CA GLU A 240 20.79 -25.13 11.24
C GLU A 240 21.90 -26.05 10.67
N ALA A 241 22.55 -25.65 9.57
CA ALA A 241 23.63 -26.40 8.90
C ALA A 241 25.01 -25.75 9.08
#